data_AF-A0A2V7UKH0-F1
#
_entry.id   AF-A0A2V7UKH0-F1
#
_cell.length_a   1.000
_cell.length_b   1.000
_cell.length_c   1.000
_cell.angle_alpha   90.00
_cell.angle_beta   90.00
_cell.angle_gamma   90.00
#
_symmetry.space_group_name_H-M   'P 1'
#
loop_
_entity.id
_entity.type
_entity.pdbx_description
1 polymer ?
#
loop_
_entity_poly.entity_id
_entity_poly.type
_entity_poly.pdbx_seq_one_letter_code
_entity_poly.pdbx_strand_id
1 'polypeptide(L)'
;MSVTTGNPYRIYRITWVILLLITVAMLAAEAFHLPRIFLIVFLLAFMMVKATMIGGNFMHLRYERRSLALVVAAGILVTSLILYSFISREFRYITERLSQ
;
A
#
# COMPACT_ATOMS: atom_id res chain seq x y z
N MET A 1 27.80 -28.57 -13.74
CA MET A 1 27.22 -27.21 -13.53
C MET A 1 25.89 -27.38 -12.79
N SER A 2 25.86 -27.17 -11.47
CA SER A 2 24.61 -27.12 -10.72
C SER A 2 23.87 -25.85 -11.11
N VAL A 3 22.89 -25.96 -11.99
CA VAL A 3 21.95 -24.85 -12.26
C VAL A 3 21.21 -24.62 -10.95
N THR A 4 21.65 -23.63 -10.17
CA THR A 4 20.87 -23.08 -9.07
C THR A 4 19.65 -22.45 -9.70
N THR A 5 18.61 -23.27 -9.94
CA THR A 5 17.28 -22.81 -10.31
C THR A 5 16.79 -22.00 -9.12
N GLY A 6 17.05 -20.68 -9.17
CA GLY A 6 16.57 -19.75 -8.17
C GLY A 6 15.06 -19.92 -8.06
N ASN A 7 14.63 -20.61 -7.01
CA ASN A 7 13.28 -21.12 -6.92
C ASN A 7 12.30 -19.93 -6.86
N PRO A 8 11.46 -19.69 -7.89
CA PRO A 8 10.55 -18.55 -7.91
C PRO A 8 9.59 -18.55 -6.72
N TYR A 9 9.26 -19.73 -6.16
CA TYR A 9 8.48 -19.84 -4.91
C TYR A 9 9.13 -19.16 -3.71
N ARG A 10 10.46 -19.03 -3.69
CA ARG A 10 11.18 -18.33 -2.62
C ARG A 10 10.87 -16.84 -2.64
N ILE A 11 10.78 -16.23 -3.83
CA ILE A 11 10.43 -14.82 -3.99
C ILE A 11 8.98 -14.60 -3.56
N TYR A 12 8.04 -15.43 -4.00
CA TYR A 12 6.64 -15.36 -3.57
C TYR A 12 6.46 -15.48 -2.06
N ARG A 13 7.16 -16.42 -1.41
CA ARG A 13 7.13 -16.57 0.06
C ARG A 13 7.67 -15.33 0.78
N ILE A 14 8.81 -14.79 0.32
CA ILE A 14 9.39 -13.58 0.91
C ILE A 14 8.42 -12.40 0.76
N THR A 15 7.84 -12.22 -0.44
CA THR A 15 6.84 -11.17 -0.68
C THR A 15 5.64 -11.32 0.24
N TRP A 16 5.13 -12.53 0.43
CA TRP A 16 4.01 -12.80 1.32
C TRP A 16 4.31 -12.41 2.77
N VAL A 17 5.48 -12.80 3.30
CA VAL A 17 5.91 -12.44 4.66
C VAL A 17 6.05 -10.92 4.81
N ILE A 18 6.61 -10.23 3.81
CA ILE A 18 6.73 -8.77 3.83
C ILE A 18 5.35 -8.10 3.83
N LEU A 19 4.38 -8.56 3.01
CA LEU A 19 3.02 -8.02 3.01
C LEU A 19 2.35 -8.18 4.38
N LEU A 20 2.58 -9.32 5.03
CA LEU A 20 2.04 -9.60 6.35
C LEU A 20 2.66 -8.66 7.40
N LEU A 21 3.99 -8.51 7.40
CA LEU A 21 4.69 -7.58 8.30
C LEU A 21 4.25 -6.13 8.12
N ILE A 22 4.05 -5.68 6.88
CA ILE A 22 3.51 -4.36 6.59
C ILE A 22 2.12 -4.18 7.23
N THR A 23 1.27 -5.20 7.13
CA THR A 23 -0.09 -5.15 7.72
C THR A 23 -0.02 -5.04 9.25
N VAL A 24 0.84 -5.84 9.87
CA VAL A 24 1.04 -5.81 11.32
C VAL A 24 1.58 -4.44 11.76
N ALA A 25 2.51 -3.85 11.01
CA ALA A 25 3.04 -2.52 11.29
C ALA A 25 1.96 -1.43 11.18
N MET A 26 1.08 -1.51 10.17
CA MET A 26 -0.07 -0.61 10.05
C MET A 26 -1.02 -0.72 11.25
N LEU A 27 -1.36 -1.95 11.65
CA LEU A 27 -2.22 -2.22 12.81
C LEU A 27 -1.58 -1.72 14.11
N ALA A 28 -0.28 -1.91 14.28
CA ALA A 28 0.45 -1.39 15.44
C ALA A 28 0.45 0.15 15.45
N ALA A 29 0.71 0.80 14.32
CA ALA A 29 0.68 2.26 14.21
C ALA A 29 -0.69 2.85 14.57
N GLU A 30 -1.78 2.19 14.18
CA GLU A 30 -3.15 2.50 14.61
C GLU A 30 -3.34 2.29 16.12
N ALA A 31 -2.91 1.14 16.66
CA ALA A 31 -3.04 0.84 18.07
C ALA A 31 -2.29 1.82 18.99
N PHE A 32 -1.14 2.35 18.54
CA PHE A 32 -0.35 3.34 19.28
C PHE A 32 -0.88 4.78 19.19
N HIS A 33 -2.03 5.02 18.52
CA HIS A 33 -2.69 6.33 18.45
C HIS A 33 -1.73 7.48 18.07
N LEU A 34 -0.89 7.23 17.06
CA LEU A 34 0.05 8.23 16.54
C LEU A 34 -0.68 9.51 16.06
N PRO A 35 0.02 10.66 16.02
CA PRO A 35 -0.55 11.90 15.51
C PRO A 35 -1.19 11.67 14.14
N ARG A 36 -2.48 12.03 14.00
CA ARG A 36 -3.32 11.62 12.86
C ARG A 36 -2.70 11.87 11.48
N ILE A 37 -2.03 13.00 11.29
CA ILE A 37 -1.36 13.33 10.02
C ILE A 37 -0.23 12.35 9.72
N PHE A 38 0.57 12.01 10.74
CA PHE A 38 1.66 11.05 10.62
C PHE A 38 1.11 9.66 10.30
N LEU A 39 0.02 9.28 10.97
CA LEU A 39 -0.66 8.01 10.75
C LEU A 39 -1.21 7.90 9.32
N ILE A 40 -1.88 8.94 8.81
CA ILE A 40 -2.45 8.96 7.45
C ILE A 40 -1.35 8.82 6.40
N VAL A 41 -0.26 9.60 6.52
CA VAL A 41 0.87 9.53 5.59
C VAL A 41 1.54 8.16 5.64
N PHE A 42 1.72 7.60 6.85
CA PHE A 42 2.29 6.27 7.05
C PHE A 42 1.43 5.17 6.40
N LEU A 43 0.12 5.15 6.67
CA LEU A 43 -0.80 4.19 6.07
C LEU A 43 -0.81 4.28 4.54
N LEU A 44 -0.89 5.49 3.98
CA LEU A 44 -0.86 5.71 2.54
C LEU A 44 0.43 5.19 1.91
N ALA A 45 1.58 5.49 2.52
CA ALA A 45 2.88 5.02 2.05
C ALA A 45 2.94 3.49 2.02
N PHE A 46 2.53 2.83 3.11
CA PHE A 46 2.54 1.37 3.19
C PHE A 46 1.48 0.72 2.28
N MET A 47 0.34 1.38 2.02
CA MET A 47 -0.64 0.93 1.02
C MET A 47 -0.06 0.97 -0.40
N MET A 48 0.65 2.05 -0.78
CA MET A 48 1.34 2.11 -2.07
C MET A 48 2.40 1.02 -2.19
N VAL A 49 3.23 0.81 -1.17
CA VAL A 49 4.25 -0.24 -1.17
C VAL A 49 3.63 -1.62 -1.41
N LYS A 50 2.55 -1.96 -0.70
CA LYS A 50 1.82 -3.22 -0.93
C LYS A 50 1.33 -3.34 -2.37
N ALA A 51 0.70 -2.28 -2.90
CA ALA A 51 0.16 -2.29 -4.24
C ALA A 51 1.25 -2.48 -5.31
N THR A 52 2.40 -1.83 -5.16
CA THR A 52 3.58 -2.03 -6.02
C THR A 52 4.12 -3.46 -5.90
N MET A 53 4.21 -4.01 -4.69
CA MET A 53 4.72 -5.36 -4.47
C MET A 53 3.79 -6.44 -5.06
N ILE A 54 2.47 -6.25 -4.95
CA ILE A 54 1.47 -7.14 -5.53
C ILE A 54 1.48 -7.03 -7.06
N GLY A 55 1.45 -5.80 -7.60
CA GLY A 55 1.50 -5.56 -9.04
C GLY A 55 2.77 -6.08 -9.70
N GLY A 56 3.94 -5.82 -9.08
CA GLY A 56 5.24 -6.23 -9.61
C GLY A 56 5.52 -7.72 -9.49
N ASN A 57 5.13 -8.35 -8.39
CA ASN A 57 5.54 -9.72 -8.07
C ASN A 57 4.46 -10.78 -8.35
N PHE A 58 3.19 -10.47 -8.08
CA PHE A 58 2.07 -11.42 -8.25
C PHE A 58 1.36 -11.25 -9.58
N MET A 59 1.28 -10.03 -10.09
CA MET A 59 0.46 -9.71 -11.26
C MET A 59 1.24 -9.81 -12.60
N HIS A 60 2.48 -10.33 -12.56
CA HIS A 60 3.36 -10.58 -13.71
C HIS A 60 3.47 -9.41 -14.73
N LEU A 61 3.19 -8.17 -14.29
CA LEU A 61 3.22 -6.94 -15.09
C LEU A 61 4.60 -6.66 -15.73
N ARG A 62 5.66 -7.28 -15.19
CA ARG A 62 7.01 -7.24 -15.76
C ARG A 62 7.08 -7.88 -17.15
N TYR A 63 6.19 -8.82 -17.48
CA TYR A 63 6.29 -9.65 -18.69
C TYR A 63 5.17 -9.41 -19.72
N GLU A 64 4.02 -8.83 -19.34
CA GLU A 64 2.95 -8.49 -20.28
C GLU A 64 2.55 -7.00 -20.21
N ARG A 65 2.99 -6.25 -21.24
CA ARG A 65 2.57 -4.89 -21.66
C ARG A 65 2.64 -3.78 -20.59
N ARG A 66 3.48 -2.78 -20.86
CA ARG A 66 3.58 -1.51 -20.10
C ARG A 66 2.24 -0.80 -19.86
N SER A 67 1.21 -1.03 -20.69
CA SER A 67 -0.11 -0.43 -20.49
C SER A 67 -0.82 -0.95 -19.24
N LEU A 68 -0.64 -2.23 -18.86
CA LEU A 68 -1.22 -2.78 -17.62
C LEU A 68 -0.58 -2.15 -16.39
N ALA A 69 0.73 -1.91 -16.42
CA ALA A 69 1.43 -1.18 -15.37
C ALA A 69 0.94 0.25 -15.22
N LEU A 70 0.67 0.94 -16.33
CA LEU A 70 0.10 2.28 -16.30
C LEU A 70 -1.34 2.29 -15.75
N VAL A 71 -2.17 1.30 -16.08
CA VAL A 71 -3.54 1.18 -15.55
C VAL A 71 -3.54 0.91 -14.05
N VAL A 72 -2.69 0.00 -13.58
CA VAL A 72 -2.55 -0.28 -12.14
C VAL A 72 -2.01 0.95 -11.40
N ALA A 73 -0.98 1.61 -11.93
CA ALA A 73 -0.45 2.84 -11.34
C ALA A 73 -1.51 3.96 -11.30
N ALA A 74 -2.27 4.14 -12.38
CA ALA A 74 -3.37 5.09 -12.43
C ALA A 74 -4.47 4.75 -11.41
N GLY A 75 -4.84 3.48 -11.29
CA GLY A 75 -5.78 3.01 -10.28
C GLY A 75 -5.30 3.32 -8.86
N ILE A 76 -4.04 3.03 -8.54
CA ILE A 76 -3.46 3.35 -7.22
C ILE A 76 -3.49 4.86 -6.97
N LEU A 77 -3.13 5.68 -7.96
CA LEU A 77 -3.15 7.15 -7.81
C LEU A 77 -4.56 7.68 -7.59
N VAL A 78 -5.55 7.21 -8.36
CA VAL A 78 -6.95 7.61 -8.22
C VAL A 78 -7.48 7.20 -6.85
N THR A 79 -7.28 5.95 -6.44
CA THR A 79 -7.72 5.46 -5.13
C THR A 79 -7.03 6.23 -3.99
N SER A 80 -5.74 6.52 -4.11
CA SER A 80 -4.99 7.33 -3.13
C SER A 80 -5.55 8.75 -3.02
N LEU A 81 -5.88 9.38 -4.15
CA LEU A 81 -6.46 10.73 -4.18
C LEU A 81 -7.86 10.76 -3.55
N ILE A 82 -8.69 9.75 -3.81
CA ILE A 82 -10.02 9.61 -3.22
C ILE A 82 -9.90 9.43 -1.71
N LEU A 83 -9.06 8.50 -1.24
CA LEU A 83 -8.83 8.26 0.18
C LEU A 83 -8.31 9.52 0.89
N TYR A 84 -7.33 10.20 0.30
CA TYR A 84 -6.82 11.46 0.82
C TYR A 84 -7.92 12.53 0.93
N SER A 85 -8.72 12.71 -0.12
CA SER A 85 -9.81 13.68 -0.14
C SER A 85 -10.88 13.38 0.90
N PHE A 86 -11.23 12.10 1.06
CA PHE A 86 -12.25 11.65 2.00
C PHE A 86 -11.79 11.83 3.45
N ILE A 87 -10.59 11.34 3.78
CA ILE A 87 -9.97 11.49 5.10
C ILE A 87 -9.79 12.97 5.47
N SER A 88 -9.34 13.80 4.52
CA SER A 88 -9.15 15.23 4.72
C SER A 88 -10.48 15.97 4.97
N ARG A 89 -11.55 15.58 4.27
CA ARG A 89 -12.90 16.13 4.48
C ARG A 89 -13.45 15.75 5.85
N GLU A 90 -13.39 14.47 6.20
CA GLU A 90 -13.82 13.94 7.50
C GLU A 90 -13.20 14.74 8.66
N PHE A 91 -11.89 15.04 8.57
CA PHE A 91 -11.20 15.83 9.59
C PHE A 91 -11.75 17.25 9.74
N ARG A 92 -12.05 17.94 8.63
CA ARG A 92 -12.64 19.28 8.67
C ARG A 92 -14.02 19.26 9.31
N TYR A 93 -14.86 18.28 8.95
CA TYR A 93 -16.19 18.12 9.55
C TYR A 93 -16.14 17.87 11.06
N ILE A 94 -15.24 17.02 11.54
CA ILE A 94 -15.08 16.74 12.98
C ILE A 94 -14.64 17.99 13.74
N THR A 95 -13.70 18.77 13.16
CA THR A 95 -13.16 19.97 13.81
C THR A 95 -14.21 21.08 13.92
N GLU A 96 -14.98 21.32 12.86
CA GLU A 96 -16.08 22.31 12.88
C GLU A 96 -17.16 21.93 13.92
N ARG A 97 -17.47 20.63 14.05
CA ARG A 97 -18.46 20.13 15.02
C ARG A 97 -18.01 20.24 16.48
N LEU A 98 -16.71 20.17 16.76
CA LEU A 98 -16.14 20.33 18.11
C LEU A 98 -16.00 21.80 18.53
N SER A 99 -16.10 22.74 17.59
CA SER A 99 -16.06 24.18 17.86
C SER A 99 -17.43 24.83 18.09
N GLN A 100 -18.53 24.06 18.00
CA GLN A 100 -19.88 24.46 18.40
C GLN A 100 -20.24 23.83 19.75
#